data_AF-A0A1C5J8P3-F1
#
_entry.id   AF-A0A1C5J8P3-F1
#
_cell.length_a   1.000
_cell.length_b   1.000
_cell.length_c   1.000
_cell.angle_alpha   90.00
_cell.angle_beta   90.00
_cell.angle_gamma   90.00
#
_symmetry.space_group_name_H-M   'P 1'
#
loop_
_entity.id
_entity.type
_entity.pdbx_description
1 polymer ?
#
loop_
_entity_poly.entity_id
_entity_poly.type
_entity_poly.pdbx_seq_one_letter_code
_entity_poly.pdbx_strand_id
1 'polypeptide(L)'
;MSTQLRKPRVLWLLAVAAAAVLLLTTALANPVSAHGSVVDPASRNYGCWQRWGSDFQNPRMATEDPMCWQAWQANPNAMWNWNGLFREGVAGNHQAAIPNGQLCSGGRTEGGRYNALDTVGAWKTTPVSNSFRVRLYDQASHGADYIRVYVTRQGFDALTEPLGWDDLELVGQIGNTPASQWKPETNGVSIEIPANAPGRTGRHIVYTIWQASHLDQSYYLCSDVDFSGGGGPTTPPPTTPPPTTPPPTTPPPTTPPPAGACTATYRVTGQWAGGFQGEVQVTNGGSPISGWSVTWTYADGQQVSSAWNATVDTSGNRIVARNVGYNGSLGAGASTTFGFLGSWNGSSNTAPMLTCTTGG
;
A
#
# COMPACT_ATOMS: atom_id res chain seq x y z
N MET A 1 -18.14 -28.42 64.44
CA MET A 1 -18.81 -27.55 63.44
C MET A 1 -18.26 -26.16 63.68
N SER A 2 -17.52 -25.51 62.79
CA SER A 2 -17.86 -25.23 61.39
C SER A 2 -16.61 -24.79 60.61
N THR A 3 -16.43 -25.36 59.42
CA THR A 3 -15.37 -25.06 58.46
C THR A 3 -15.75 -23.82 57.64
N GLN A 4 -14.96 -22.74 57.71
CA GLN A 4 -15.10 -21.58 56.83
C GLN A 4 -14.35 -21.83 55.50
N LEU A 5 -15.05 -22.33 54.48
CA LEU A 5 -14.59 -22.30 53.09
C LEU A 5 -14.86 -20.91 52.49
N ARG A 6 -13.82 -20.09 52.33
CA ARG A 6 -13.89 -18.81 51.62
C ARG A 6 -13.36 -18.96 50.18
N LYS A 7 -14.33 -19.03 49.25
CA LYS A 7 -14.40 -18.41 47.91
C LYS A 7 -13.33 -18.75 46.84
N PRO A 8 -13.61 -19.73 45.94
CA PRO A 8 -12.90 -19.88 44.65
C PRO A 8 -13.34 -18.86 43.57
N ARG A 9 -14.38 -18.05 43.84
CA ARG A 9 -14.99 -17.15 42.83
C ARG A 9 -14.18 -15.89 42.52
N VAL A 10 -13.32 -15.44 43.44
CA VAL A 10 -12.57 -14.19 43.26
C VAL A 10 -11.37 -14.36 42.32
N LEU A 11 -10.71 -15.53 42.36
CA LEU A 11 -9.63 -15.89 41.45
C LEU A 11 -10.10 -16.08 40.00
N TRP A 12 -11.30 -16.64 39.81
CA TRP A 12 -11.92 -16.75 38.48
C TRP A 12 -12.24 -15.39 37.85
N LEU A 13 -12.75 -14.44 38.63
CA LEU A 13 -13.06 -13.10 38.14
C LEU A 13 -11.81 -12.31 37.73
N LEU A 14 -10.70 -12.47 38.47
CA LEU A 14 -9.42 -11.84 38.13
C LEU A 14 -8.77 -12.46 36.88
N ALA A 15 -8.89 -13.77 36.69
CA ALA A 15 -8.39 -14.45 35.49
C ALA A 15 -9.19 -14.08 34.22
N VAL A 16 -10.51 -13.95 34.33
CA VAL A 16 -11.37 -13.49 33.23
C VAL A 16 -11.11 -12.01 32.92
N ALA A 17 -10.89 -11.17 33.93
CA ALA A 17 -10.53 -9.77 33.72
C ALA A 17 -9.15 -9.62 33.05
N ALA A 18 -8.15 -10.41 33.46
CA ALA A 18 -6.84 -10.41 32.81
C ALA A 18 -6.89 -10.90 31.36
N ALA A 19 -7.66 -11.95 31.07
CA ALA A 19 -7.88 -12.43 29.70
C ALA A 19 -8.65 -11.42 28.85
N ALA A 20 -9.66 -10.74 29.41
CA ALA A 20 -10.40 -9.69 28.74
C ALA A 20 -9.53 -8.46 28.43
N VAL A 21 -8.64 -8.08 29.35
CA VAL A 21 -7.68 -6.98 29.12
C VAL A 21 -6.65 -7.36 28.05
N LEU A 22 -6.15 -8.61 28.05
CA LEU A 22 -5.22 -9.10 27.02
C LEU A 22 -5.89 -9.19 25.63
N LEU A 23 -7.15 -9.64 25.57
CA LEU A 23 -7.97 -9.67 24.34
C LEU A 23 -8.36 -8.27 23.85
N LEU A 24 -8.58 -7.30 24.75
CA LEU A 24 -8.82 -5.90 24.38
C LEU A 24 -7.58 -5.24 23.78
N THR A 25 -6.37 -5.59 24.22
CA THR A 25 -5.14 -5.01 23.67
C THR A 25 -4.83 -5.50 22.24
N THR A 26 -5.25 -6.71 21.86
CA THR A 26 -5.07 -7.21 20.48
C THR A 26 -6.12 -6.71 19.50
N ALA A 27 -7.25 -6.19 19.98
CA ALA A 27 -8.37 -5.74 19.14
C ALA A 27 -8.30 -4.26 18.73
N LEU A 28 -7.27 -3.52 19.18
CA LEU A 28 -7.08 -2.09 18.87
C LEU A 28 -5.94 -1.81 17.89
N ALA A 29 -5.38 -2.83 17.23
CA ALA A 29 -4.54 -2.63 16.07
C ALA A 29 -5.43 -2.23 14.88
N ASN A 30 -5.76 -0.94 14.79
CA ASN A 30 -6.24 -0.37 13.53
C ASN A 30 -5.14 -0.64 12.48
N PRO A 31 -5.46 -1.09 11.25
CA PRO A 31 -4.49 -1.08 10.19
C PRO A 31 -4.05 0.38 10.01
N VAL A 32 -2.84 0.69 10.47
CA VAL A 32 -2.23 1.99 10.29
C VAL A 32 -2.03 2.13 8.79
N SER A 33 -2.81 3.05 8.21
CA SER A 33 -2.66 3.50 6.83
C SER A 33 -1.17 3.80 6.59
N ALA A 34 -0.66 3.49 5.42
CA ALA A 34 0.71 3.80 5.05
C ALA A 34 0.71 4.92 4.01
N HIS A 35 1.66 5.85 4.15
CA HIS A 35 1.42 7.26 3.79
C HIS A 35 2.47 7.88 2.88
N GLY A 36 3.50 7.14 2.48
CA GLY A 36 4.59 7.73 1.71
C GLY A 36 5.32 6.81 0.77
N SER A 37 6.10 7.42 -0.12
CA SER A 37 6.99 6.72 -1.06
C SER A 37 8.09 7.68 -1.53
N VAL A 38 9.10 7.12 -2.20
CA VAL A 38 10.06 7.94 -2.95
C VAL A 38 9.37 8.39 -4.24
N VAL A 39 9.24 9.70 -4.39
CA VAL A 39 8.57 10.33 -5.54
C VAL A 39 9.56 10.83 -6.58
N ASP A 40 10.84 11.00 -6.21
CA ASP A 40 11.93 11.31 -7.15
C ASP A 40 13.30 10.82 -6.61
N PRO A 41 14.08 10.01 -7.34
CA PRO A 41 13.65 9.25 -8.51
C PRO A 41 12.53 8.27 -8.12
N ALA A 42 11.41 8.31 -8.83
CA ALA A 42 10.18 7.59 -8.49
C ALA A 42 10.41 6.10 -8.18
N SER A 43 9.82 5.62 -7.09
CA SER A 43 9.80 4.18 -6.79
C SER A 43 9.00 3.41 -7.85
N ARG A 44 9.22 2.09 -7.98
CA ARG A 44 8.60 1.26 -9.02
C ARG A 44 7.09 1.42 -9.08
N ASN A 45 6.39 1.21 -7.96
CA ASN A 45 4.93 1.29 -7.92
C ASN A 45 4.42 2.73 -8.03
N TYR A 46 5.07 3.71 -7.39
CA TYR A 46 4.70 5.13 -7.55
C TYR A 46 4.87 5.59 -8.99
N GLY A 47 5.97 5.23 -9.66
CA GLY A 47 6.21 5.55 -11.06
C GLY A 47 5.20 4.89 -12.00
N CYS A 48 4.84 3.62 -11.76
CA CYS A 48 3.77 2.96 -12.52
C CYS A 48 2.40 3.62 -12.29
N TRP A 49 2.07 3.97 -11.04
CA TRP A 49 0.86 4.73 -10.72
C TRP A 49 0.84 6.10 -11.41
N GLN A 50 1.96 6.83 -11.37
CA GLN A 50 2.06 8.17 -11.95
C GLN A 50 1.92 8.16 -13.47
N ARG A 51 2.55 7.20 -14.16
CA ARG A 51 2.52 7.11 -15.63
C ARG A 51 1.24 6.50 -16.17
N TRP A 52 0.69 5.51 -15.48
CA TRP A 52 -0.38 4.67 -16.02
C TRP A 52 -1.67 4.69 -15.21
N GLY A 53 -1.72 5.27 -14.01
CA GLY A 53 -2.90 5.22 -13.15
C GLY A 53 -4.17 5.73 -13.84
N SER A 54 -4.08 6.85 -14.55
CA SER A 54 -5.24 7.40 -15.29
C SER A 54 -5.68 6.57 -16.49
N ASP A 55 -4.89 5.59 -16.93
CA ASP A 55 -5.11 4.80 -18.13
C ASP A 55 -4.57 3.35 -17.96
N PHE A 56 -4.80 2.76 -16.78
CA PHE A 56 -4.08 1.56 -16.34
C PHE A 56 -4.43 0.28 -17.11
N GLN A 57 -5.51 0.32 -17.89
CA GLN A 57 -5.95 -0.76 -18.77
C GLN A 57 -5.50 -0.59 -20.23
N ASN A 58 -4.70 0.43 -20.54
CA ASN A 58 -4.24 0.68 -21.90
C ASN A 58 -3.39 -0.49 -22.42
N PRO A 59 -3.81 -1.18 -23.50
CA PRO A 59 -3.09 -2.34 -24.01
C PRO A 59 -1.69 -2.00 -24.55
N ARG A 60 -1.40 -0.73 -24.89
CA ARG A 60 -0.06 -0.30 -25.32
C ARG A 60 0.98 -0.41 -24.22
N MET A 61 0.56 -0.38 -22.95
CA MET A 61 1.46 -0.53 -21.81
C MET A 61 2.27 -1.83 -21.90
N ALA A 62 1.70 -2.91 -22.44
CA ALA A 62 2.40 -4.19 -22.62
C ALA A 62 3.68 -4.06 -23.47
N THR A 63 3.70 -3.16 -24.45
CA THR A 63 4.87 -2.91 -25.31
C THR A 63 5.71 -1.71 -24.85
N GLU A 64 5.07 -0.67 -24.32
CA GLU A 64 5.74 0.58 -23.95
C GLU A 64 6.41 0.51 -22.57
N ASP A 65 5.79 -0.19 -21.62
CA ASP A 65 6.24 -0.33 -20.22
C ASP A 65 5.87 -1.72 -19.67
N PRO A 66 6.50 -2.79 -20.18
CA PRO A 66 6.13 -4.17 -19.85
C PRO A 66 6.23 -4.49 -18.36
N MET A 67 7.10 -3.80 -17.61
CA MET A 67 7.23 -4.00 -16.17
C MET A 67 6.08 -3.38 -15.39
N CYS A 68 5.58 -2.21 -15.78
CA CYS A 68 4.34 -1.71 -15.19
C CYS A 68 3.13 -2.53 -15.65
N TRP A 69 3.10 -3.00 -16.90
CA TRP A 69 2.02 -3.85 -17.41
C TRP A 69 1.87 -5.10 -16.55
N GLN A 70 2.93 -5.88 -16.35
CA GLN A 70 2.85 -7.09 -15.53
C GLN A 70 2.47 -6.77 -14.07
N ALA A 71 2.89 -5.63 -13.53
CA ALA A 71 2.52 -5.22 -12.18
C ALA A 71 1.02 -4.90 -12.08
N TRP A 72 0.47 -4.14 -13.02
CA TRP A 72 -0.96 -3.84 -13.11
C TRP A 72 -1.81 -5.08 -13.33
N GLN A 73 -1.34 -6.02 -14.16
CA GLN A 73 -2.03 -7.30 -14.38
C GLN A 73 -2.00 -8.19 -13.13
N ALA A 74 -0.89 -8.19 -12.39
CA ALA A 74 -0.74 -9.02 -11.20
C ALA A 74 -1.58 -8.50 -10.02
N ASN A 75 -1.48 -7.20 -9.71
CA ASN A 75 -2.28 -6.59 -8.67
C ASN A 75 -2.33 -5.06 -8.82
N PRO A 76 -3.44 -4.48 -9.31
CA PRO A 76 -3.61 -3.03 -9.41
C PRO A 76 -3.40 -2.28 -8.08
N ASN A 77 -3.69 -2.93 -6.95
CA ASN A 77 -3.53 -2.32 -5.64
C ASN A 77 -2.06 -2.08 -5.26
N ALA A 78 -1.09 -2.70 -5.94
CA ALA A 78 0.32 -2.35 -5.77
C ALA A 78 0.59 -0.88 -6.15
N MET A 79 -0.11 -0.38 -7.17
CA MET A 79 0.00 0.99 -7.66
C MET A 79 -1.03 1.91 -6.99
N TRP A 80 -2.27 1.45 -6.79
CA TRP A 80 -3.26 2.29 -6.12
C TRP A 80 -2.91 2.58 -4.66
N ASN A 81 -2.36 1.59 -3.96
CA ASN A 81 -1.81 1.75 -2.62
C ASN A 81 -0.29 1.95 -2.72
N TRP A 82 0.16 2.87 -3.57
CA TRP A 82 1.59 3.14 -3.81
C TRP A 82 2.34 3.57 -2.55
N ASN A 83 1.62 4.19 -1.61
CA ASN A 83 2.08 4.65 -0.31
C ASN A 83 2.13 3.54 0.75
N GLY A 84 1.70 2.32 0.41
CA GLY A 84 1.46 1.22 1.34
C GLY A 84 2.56 0.17 1.48
N LEU A 85 3.77 0.42 0.99
CA LEU A 85 4.83 -0.58 0.92
C LEU A 85 5.71 -0.57 2.19
N PHE A 86 5.17 -1.13 3.27
CA PHE A 86 5.81 -1.16 4.59
C PHE A 86 5.81 -2.54 5.24
N ARG A 87 6.59 -2.69 6.31
CA ARG A 87 6.49 -3.76 7.30
C ARG A 87 6.45 -3.14 8.70
N GLU A 88 5.85 -3.84 9.64
CA GLU A 88 5.88 -3.50 11.06
C GLU A 88 6.70 -4.53 11.86
N GLY A 89 7.26 -4.11 13.00
CA GLY A 89 7.92 -5.00 13.95
C GLY A 89 9.25 -5.58 13.45
N VAL A 90 9.93 -4.90 12.52
CA VAL A 90 11.22 -5.37 11.96
C VAL A 90 12.37 -5.18 12.95
N ALA A 91 12.21 -4.30 13.95
CA ALA A 91 13.20 -4.03 15.00
C ALA A 91 14.61 -3.73 14.45
N GLY A 92 14.68 -3.05 13.30
CA GLY A 92 15.94 -2.73 12.60
C GLY A 92 16.63 -3.89 11.90
N ASN A 93 16.14 -5.13 12.01
CA ASN A 93 16.74 -6.31 11.37
C ASN A 93 16.20 -6.53 9.94
N HIS A 94 16.43 -5.55 9.07
CA HIS A 94 15.88 -5.54 7.71
C HIS A 94 16.29 -6.75 6.87
N GLN A 95 17.57 -7.17 6.96
CA GLN A 95 18.08 -8.30 6.18
C GLN A 95 17.42 -9.63 6.56
N ALA A 96 17.13 -9.86 7.84
CA ALA A 96 16.41 -11.06 8.26
C ALA A 96 14.94 -11.04 7.82
N ALA A 97 14.31 -9.86 7.81
CA ALA A 97 12.91 -9.70 7.43
C ALA A 97 12.68 -9.75 5.90
N ILE A 98 13.71 -9.48 5.10
CA ILE A 98 13.61 -9.32 3.65
C ILE A 98 14.66 -10.22 2.98
N PRO A 99 14.27 -11.40 2.49
CA PRO A 99 15.16 -12.28 1.73
C PRO A 99 15.64 -11.64 0.42
N ASN A 100 16.81 -12.09 -0.07
CA ASN A 100 17.29 -11.75 -1.43
C ASN A 100 16.21 -12.09 -2.48
N GLY A 101 16.10 -11.24 -3.50
CA GLY A 101 15.06 -11.32 -4.53
C GLY A 101 13.67 -10.86 -4.07
N GLN A 102 13.53 -10.35 -2.85
CA GLN A 102 12.27 -9.82 -2.32
C GLN A 102 12.39 -8.37 -1.80
N LEU A 103 13.47 -7.69 -2.17
CA LEU A 103 13.77 -6.35 -1.63
C LEU A 103 12.72 -5.32 -2.07
N CYS A 104 12.27 -5.38 -3.33
CA CYS A 104 11.37 -4.40 -3.91
C CYS A 104 9.90 -4.62 -3.53
N SER A 105 9.53 -5.81 -3.03
CA SER A 105 8.24 -6.05 -2.39
C SER A 105 8.27 -5.90 -0.85
N GLY A 106 9.43 -5.53 -0.29
CA GLY A 106 9.61 -5.45 1.16
C GLY A 106 9.41 -6.81 1.84
N GLY A 107 9.96 -7.90 1.28
CA GLY A 107 9.80 -9.26 1.80
C GLY A 107 8.38 -9.80 1.61
N ARG A 108 7.77 -9.53 0.44
CA ARG A 108 6.39 -9.92 0.09
C ARG A 108 5.36 -9.43 1.10
N THR A 109 5.53 -8.19 1.57
CA THR A 109 4.67 -7.59 2.59
C THR A 109 3.21 -7.45 2.12
N GLU A 110 2.31 -7.12 3.05
CA GLU A 110 0.90 -6.84 2.76
C GLU A 110 0.19 -7.98 2.02
N GLY A 111 0.43 -9.23 2.46
CA GLY A 111 -0.15 -10.42 1.84
C GLY A 111 0.35 -10.67 0.40
N GLY A 112 1.53 -10.15 0.05
CA GLY A 112 2.10 -10.26 -1.28
C GLY A 112 1.58 -9.24 -2.29
N ARG A 113 0.92 -8.16 -1.83
CA ARG A 113 0.39 -7.10 -2.71
C ARG A 113 1.42 -6.57 -3.70
N TYR A 114 2.68 -6.46 -3.28
CA TYR A 114 3.77 -5.85 -4.04
C TYR A 114 4.72 -6.86 -4.71
N ASN A 115 4.39 -8.15 -4.75
CA ASN A 115 5.29 -9.19 -5.27
C ASN A 115 5.75 -8.94 -6.72
N ALA A 116 4.88 -8.36 -7.55
CA ALA A 116 5.22 -8.05 -8.94
C ALA A 116 6.32 -6.98 -9.08
N LEU A 117 6.64 -6.26 -8.01
CA LEU A 117 7.77 -5.33 -7.99
C LEU A 117 9.12 -6.04 -7.91
N ASP A 118 9.16 -7.33 -7.57
CA ASP A 118 10.40 -8.14 -7.57
C ASP A 118 10.72 -8.72 -8.95
N THR A 119 9.82 -8.60 -9.94
CA THR A 119 10.05 -9.09 -11.31
C THR A 119 11.31 -8.47 -11.90
N VAL A 120 12.22 -9.32 -12.37
CA VAL A 120 13.46 -8.91 -13.05
C VAL A 120 13.14 -8.50 -14.49
N GLY A 121 13.70 -7.38 -14.95
CA GLY A 121 13.49 -6.90 -16.31
C GLY A 121 13.66 -5.39 -16.49
N ALA A 122 13.25 -4.91 -17.66
CA ALA A 122 13.48 -3.54 -18.11
C ALA A 122 12.53 -2.51 -17.49
N TRP A 123 12.62 -2.31 -16.17
CA TRP A 123 11.90 -1.24 -15.48
C TRP A 123 12.32 0.13 -16.02
N LYS A 124 11.37 1.07 -16.15
CA LYS A 124 11.69 2.44 -16.61
C LYS A 124 12.60 3.13 -15.61
N THR A 125 13.67 3.74 -16.11
CA THR A 125 14.67 4.42 -15.30
C THR A 125 14.46 5.93 -15.29
N THR A 126 14.84 6.56 -14.18
CA THR A 126 15.02 8.02 -14.10
C THR A 126 16.50 8.37 -14.27
N PRO A 127 16.88 9.28 -15.18
CA PRO A 127 18.27 9.74 -15.29
C PRO A 127 18.72 10.49 -14.04
N VAL A 128 19.90 10.15 -13.51
CA VAL A 128 20.50 10.80 -12.34
C VAL A 128 22.01 10.99 -12.53
N SER A 129 22.59 11.96 -11.85
CA SER A 129 24.05 12.06 -11.70
C SER A 129 24.52 11.21 -10.50
N ASN A 130 25.84 10.98 -10.37
CA ASN A 130 26.38 10.26 -9.21
C ASN A 130 26.08 10.95 -7.88
N SER A 131 25.92 12.28 -7.88
CA SER A 131 25.50 13.07 -6.72
C SER A 131 24.07 13.55 -6.93
N PHE A 132 23.11 12.87 -6.29
CA PHE A 132 21.68 13.10 -6.49
C PHE A 132 20.96 13.25 -5.14
N ARG A 133 19.65 13.51 -5.21
CA ARG A 133 18.77 13.61 -4.03
C ARG A 133 17.64 12.61 -4.18
N VAL A 134 17.30 11.93 -3.11
CA VAL A 134 16.09 11.11 -3.01
C VAL A 134 15.02 11.94 -2.31
N ARG A 135 13.95 12.28 -3.01
CA ARG A 135 12.78 12.98 -2.47
C ARG A 135 11.75 11.97 -2.02
N LEU A 136 11.55 11.89 -0.70
CA LEU A 136 10.50 11.10 -0.08
C LEU A 136 9.32 12.02 0.27
N TYR A 137 8.11 11.59 -0.08
CA TYR A 137 6.86 12.24 0.32
C TYR A 137 6.14 11.40 1.36
N ASP A 138 5.58 12.06 2.37
CA ASP A 138 4.83 11.44 3.47
C ASP A 138 3.56 12.27 3.75
N GLN A 139 2.41 11.65 3.48
CA GLN A 139 1.09 12.22 3.69
C GLN A 139 0.73 12.39 5.18
N ALA A 140 1.25 11.53 6.07
CA ALA A 140 0.87 11.51 7.48
C ALA A 140 1.81 12.31 8.39
N SER A 141 2.95 12.77 7.87
CA SER A 141 3.92 13.53 8.67
C SER A 141 4.44 12.72 9.87
N HIS A 142 4.82 11.47 9.62
CA HIS A 142 5.36 10.53 10.60
C HIS A 142 6.79 10.86 11.03
N GLY A 143 7.54 11.56 10.18
CA GLY A 143 8.98 11.77 10.38
C GLY A 143 9.77 10.48 10.17
N ALA A 144 11.06 10.51 10.51
CA ALA A 144 11.91 9.34 10.40
C ALA A 144 12.88 9.20 11.57
N ASP A 145 13.09 7.97 12.04
CA ASP A 145 14.21 7.64 12.92
C ASP A 145 15.51 7.59 12.13
N TYR A 146 15.43 7.11 10.89
CA TYR A 146 16.45 7.24 9.87
C TYR A 146 15.84 6.99 8.49
N ILE A 147 16.52 7.51 7.47
CA ILE A 147 16.34 7.08 6.08
C ILE A 147 17.70 6.68 5.54
N ARG A 148 17.79 5.47 4.99
CA ARG A 148 19.00 4.91 4.38
C ARG A 148 18.79 4.74 2.89
N VAL A 149 19.75 5.21 2.10
CA VAL A 149 19.72 5.12 0.64
C VAL A 149 20.89 4.24 0.21
N TYR A 150 20.54 3.14 -0.44
CA TYR A 150 21.49 2.21 -1.03
C TYR A 150 21.42 2.31 -2.55
N VAL A 151 22.52 2.00 -3.22
CA VAL A 151 22.57 1.85 -4.67
C VAL A 151 23.31 0.57 -5.01
N THR A 152 22.78 -0.16 -5.99
CA THR A 152 23.44 -1.33 -6.57
C THR A 152 24.91 -1.03 -6.95
N ARG A 153 25.79 -1.99 -6.73
CA ARG A 153 27.21 -1.93 -7.10
C ARG A 153 27.36 -1.90 -8.61
N GLN A 154 28.43 -1.26 -9.11
CA GLN A 154 28.77 -1.34 -10.53
C GLN A 154 28.96 -2.80 -10.94
N GLY A 155 28.33 -3.20 -12.05
CA GLY A 155 28.38 -4.57 -12.57
C GLY A 155 27.13 -5.41 -12.29
N PHE A 156 26.27 -5.02 -11.35
CA PHE A 156 24.95 -5.64 -11.16
C PHE A 156 24.06 -5.39 -12.38
N ASP A 157 23.42 -6.43 -12.90
CA ASP A 157 22.51 -6.31 -14.05
C ASP A 157 21.04 -6.44 -13.64
N ALA A 158 20.39 -5.30 -13.41
CA ALA A 158 18.97 -5.23 -13.05
C ALA A 158 18.02 -5.82 -14.12
N LEU A 159 18.49 -6.05 -15.35
CA LEU A 159 17.69 -6.67 -16.41
C LEU A 159 17.63 -8.18 -16.30
N THR A 160 18.59 -8.81 -15.62
CA THR A 160 18.76 -10.28 -15.62
C THR A 160 18.97 -10.89 -14.24
N GLU A 161 19.29 -10.08 -13.23
CA GLU A 161 19.61 -10.54 -11.87
C GLU A 161 18.55 -10.08 -10.85
N PRO A 162 18.10 -10.96 -9.94
CA PRO A 162 17.27 -10.56 -8.82
C PRO A 162 18.10 -9.76 -7.81
N LEU A 163 17.56 -8.64 -7.32
CA LEU A 163 18.25 -7.79 -6.34
C LEU A 163 18.46 -8.52 -5.01
N GLY A 164 19.69 -8.57 -4.52
CA GLY A 164 20.06 -9.05 -3.19
C GLY A 164 20.75 -7.98 -2.33
N TRP A 165 20.95 -8.28 -1.06
CA TRP A 165 21.62 -7.36 -0.12
C TRP A 165 23.10 -7.14 -0.42
N ASP A 166 23.79 -8.16 -0.93
CA ASP A 166 25.23 -8.07 -1.25
C ASP A 166 25.50 -7.17 -2.47
N ASP A 167 24.48 -6.98 -3.31
CA ASP A 167 24.53 -6.10 -4.47
C ASP A 167 24.47 -4.62 -4.08
N LEU A 168 24.12 -4.30 -2.84
CA LEU A 168 23.87 -2.93 -2.38
C LEU A 168 25.07 -2.32 -1.65
N GLU A 169 25.26 -1.02 -1.87
CA GLU A 169 26.16 -0.17 -1.09
C GLU A 169 25.39 1.02 -0.52
N LEU A 170 25.60 1.36 0.75
CA LEU A 170 25.00 2.53 1.38
C LEU A 170 25.67 3.80 0.84
N VAL A 171 24.89 4.70 0.25
CA VAL A 171 25.38 5.91 -0.43
C VAL A 171 24.81 7.22 0.14
N GLY A 172 23.83 7.12 1.04
CA GLY A 172 23.22 8.26 1.73
C GLY A 172 22.51 7.82 2.99
N GLN A 173 22.51 8.66 4.01
CA GLN A 173 21.77 8.42 5.24
C GLN A 173 21.44 9.74 5.94
N ILE A 174 20.24 9.83 6.49
CA ILE A 174 19.89 10.82 7.53
C ILE A 174 19.52 10.10 8.82
N GLY A 175 19.76 10.77 9.95
CA GLY A 175 19.34 10.31 11.28
C GLY A 175 17.90 10.72 11.62
N ASN A 176 17.60 10.74 12.92
CA ASN A 176 16.27 11.09 13.39
C ASN A 176 15.91 12.51 12.95
N THR A 177 14.82 12.62 12.20
CA THR A 177 14.33 13.85 11.60
C THR A 177 12.81 13.91 11.77
N PRO A 178 12.31 14.60 12.81
CA PRO A 178 10.88 14.79 13.04
C PRO A 178 10.20 15.47 11.84
N ALA A 179 8.93 15.15 11.59
CA ALA A 179 8.19 15.71 10.46
C ALA A 179 8.09 17.24 10.45
N SER A 180 8.18 17.90 11.62
CA SER A 180 8.22 19.36 11.72
C SER A 180 9.42 20.01 11.04
N GLN A 181 10.48 19.24 10.74
CA GLN A 181 11.65 19.70 10.00
C GLN A 181 11.57 19.42 8.50
N TRP A 182 10.53 18.73 8.05
CA TRP A 182 10.35 18.38 6.64
C TRP A 182 9.69 19.55 5.90
N LYS A 183 9.88 19.60 4.58
CA LYS A 183 9.28 20.63 3.74
C LYS A 183 7.76 20.39 3.66
N PRO A 184 6.91 21.38 4.02
CA PRO A 184 5.48 21.27 3.83
C PRO A 184 5.11 21.08 2.35
N GLU A 185 4.16 20.20 2.09
CA GLU A 185 3.60 19.91 0.77
C GLU A 185 2.07 19.93 0.83
N THR A 186 1.42 19.95 -0.32
CA THR A 186 -0.03 19.76 -0.37
C THR A 186 -0.36 18.36 0.16
N ASN A 187 -1.14 18.30 1.26
CA ASN A 187 -1.55 17.08 1.96
C ASN A 187 -0.43 16.25 2.59
N GLY A 188 0.70 16.85 2.93
CA GLY A 188 1.76 16.11 3.61
C GLY A 188 3.03 16.92 3.79
N VAL A 189 4.13 16.19 3.91
CA VAL A 189 5.48 16.73 3.99
C VAL A 189 6.40 15.96 3.05
N SER A 190 7.54 16.55 2.73
CA SER A 190 8.59 15.87 1.99
C SER A 190 9.97 16.17 2.53
N ILE A 191 10.90 15.27 2.29
CA ILE A 191 12.31 15.43 2.64
C ILE A 191 13.18 14.99 1.47
N GLU A 192 14.31 15.65 1.30
CA GLU A 192 15.34 15.28 0.34
C GLU A 192 16.56 14.71 1.06
N ILE A 193 16.93 13.48 0.71
CA ILE A 193 18.08 12.79 1.24
C ILE A 193 19.22 12.90 0.22
N PRO A 194 20.35 13.55 0.56
CA PRO A 194 21.50 13.58 -0.33
C PRO A 194 22.13 12.19 -0.42
N ALA A 195 22.49 11.78 -1.63
CA ALA A 195 23.16 10.50 -1.90
C ALA A 195 24.31 10.69 -2.90
N ASN A 196 25.40 9.96 -2.70
CA ASN A 196 26.55 9.97 -3.60
C ASN A 196 26.99 8.54 -3.95
N ALA A 197 26.82 8.14 -5.20
CA ALA A 197 27.16 6.82 -5.73
C ALA A 197 28.33 6.91 -6.72
N PRO A 198 29.57 7.13 -6.25
CA PRO A 198 30.72 7.28 -7.13
C PRO A 198 30.97 6.00 -7.95
N GLY A 199 31.44 6.19 -9.18
CA GLY A 199 31.80 5.10 -10.10
C GLY A 199 30.62 4.39 -10.77
N ARG A 200 29.36 4.74 -10.42
CA ARG A 200 28.17 4.18 -11.07
C ARG A 200 27.99 4.76 -12.47
N THR A 201 27.69 3.90 -13.42
CA THR A 201 27.35 4.26 -14.80
C THR A 201 26.27 3.32 -15.33
N GLY A 202 25.35 3.84 -16.16
CA GLY A 202 24.26 3.07 -16.72
C GLY A 202 23.16 2.72 -15.70
N ARG A 203 22.41 1.65 -15.98
CA ARG A 203 21.25 1.21 -15.20
C ARG A 203 21.64 0.74 -13.81
N HIS A 204 20.92 1.23 -12.80
CA HIS A 204 21.05 0.84 -11.41
C HIS A 204 19.69 0.84 -10.70
N ILE A 205 19.63 0.21 -9.54
CA ILE A 205 18.51 0.34 -8.59
C ILE A 205 18.99 1.14 -7.37
N VAL A 206 18.25 2.19 -7.02
CA VAL A 206 18.30 2.87 -5.72
C VAL A 206 17.32 2.15 -4.80
N TYR A 207 17.77 1.74 -3.62
CA TYR A 207 16.95 1.10 -2.61
C TYR A 207 16.91 1.98 -1.36
N THR A 208 15.73 2.51 -1.04
CA THR A 208 15.54 3.40 0.11
C THR A 208 14.78 2.68 1.22
N ILE A 209 15.35 2.69 2.42
CA ILE A 209 14.70 2.23 3.65
C ILE A 209 14.34 3.46 4.48
N TRP A 210 13.06 3.64 4.76
CA TRP A 210 12.56 4.67 5.68
C TRP A 210 12.01 4.02 6.94
N GLN A 211 12.66 4.26 8.09
CA GLN A 211 12.12 3.91 9.39
C GLN A 211 11.30 5.11 9.90
N ALA A 212 9.97 4.97 9.95
CA ALA A 212 9.10 6.02 10.46
C ALA A 212 9.20 6.13 12.00
N SER A 213 8.92 7.31 12.56
CA SER A 213 9.09 7.54 14.01
C SER A 213 7.85 7.28 14.87
N HIS A 214 6.67 7.16 14.26
CA HIS A 214 5.42 6.97 15.00
C HIS A 214 5.25 5.55 15.57
N LEU A 215 5.86 4.55 14.92
CA LEU A 215 5.81 3.13 15.26
C LEU A 215 7.08 2.43 14.74
N ASP A 216 7.33 1.18 15.15
CA ASP A 216 8.27 0.32 14.44
C ASP A 216 7.68 -0.10 13.09
N GLN A 217 7.68 0.85 12.14
CA GLN A 217 7.16 0.71 10.79
C GLN A 217 8.24 1.17 9.80
N SER A 218 8.56 0.29 8.86
CA SER A 218 9.67 0.47 7.92
C SER A 218 9.20 0.29 6.47
N TYR A 219 9.61 1.19 5.59
CA TYR A 219 9.23 1.23 4.18
C TYR A 219 10.41 0.84 3.29
N TYR A 220 10.13 0.16 2.18
CA TYR A 220 11.16 -0.46 1.32
C TYR A 220 10.93 -0.12 -0.15
N LEU A 221 11.73 0.80 -0.69
CA LEU A 221 11.37 1.54 -1.90
C LEU A 221 12.47 1.38 -2.94
N CYS A 222 12.22 0.58 -3.97
CA CYS A 222 13.11 0.46 -5.14
C CYS A 222 12.76 1.53 -6.18
N SER A 223 13.77 2.27 -6.65
CA SER A 223 13.69 3.20 -7.77
C SER A 223 14.73 2.83 -8.82
N ASP A 224 14.31 2.55 -10.04
CA ASP A 224 15.23 2.27 -11.14
C ASP A 224 15.77 3.59 -11.72
N VAL A 225 17.09 3.68 -11.87
CA VAL A 225 17.79 4.89 -12.32
C VAL A 225 18.82 4.59 -13.40
N ASP A 226 19.26 5.63 -14.10
CA ASP A 226 20.35 5.55 -15.08
C ASP A 226 21.41 6.63 -14.79
N PHE A 227 22.65 6.21 -14.54
CA PHE A 227 23.82 7.06 -14.25
C PHE A 227 24.59 7.43 -15.53
N SER A 228 23.90 7.73 -16.62
CA SER A 228 24.51 8.14 -17.90
C SER A 228 24.92 9.62 -17.91
N GLY A 229 25.95 10.01 -17.15
CA GLY A 229 26.78 11.23 -17.32
C GLY A 229 26.07 12.60 -17.39
N GLY A 230 26.24 13.45 -16.36
CA GLY A 230 25.57 14.75 -16.22
C GLY A 230 25.79 15.77 -17.36
N GLY A 231 24.72 16.49 -17.71
CA GLY A 231 24.78 17.63 -18.64
C GLY A 231 23.48 18.14 -19.29
N GLY A 232 22.28 17.76 -18.82
CA GLY A 232 21.01 18.29 -19.34
C GLY A 232 20.27 19.16 -18.31
N PRO A 233 19.64 20.29 -18.70
CA PRO A 233 18.81 21.05 -17.76
C PRO A 233 17.68 20.16 -17.26
N THR A 234 17.56 20.02 -15.95
CA THR A 234 16.33 19.54 -15.32
C THR A 234 15.23 20.53 -15.69
N THR A 235 14.42 20.18 -16.70
CA THR A 235 13.12 20.84 -16.85
C THR A 235 12.26 20.29 -15.72
N PRO A 236 11.77 21.12 -14.79
CA PRO A 236 10.87 20.65 -13.75
C PRO A 236 9.67 19.96 -14.42
N PRO A 237 9.21 18.80 -13.93
CA PRO A 237 7.92 18.26 -14.34
C PRO A 237 6.84 19.32 -14.14
N PRO A 238 5.80 19.41 -14.99
CA PRO A 238 4.72 20.35 -14.78
C PRO A 238 4.07 20.07 -13.42
N THR A 239 4.23 20.98 -12.47
CA THR A 239 3.51 21.01 -11.20
C THR A 239 2.06 21.35 -11.49
N THR A 240 1.27 20.34 -11.81
CA THR A 240 -0.19 20.46 -11.66
C THR A 240 -0.52 19.91 -10.28
N PRO A 241 -1.00 20.74 -9.34
CA PRO A 241 -1.40 20.29 -8.02
C PRO A 241 -2.51 19.23 -8.15
N PRO A 242 -2.47 18.12 -7.40
CA PRO A 242 -3.65 17.28 -7.24
C PRO A 242 -4.80 18.12 -6.64
N PRO A 243 -6.00 18.13 -7.23
CA PRO A 243 -7.13 18.85 -6.64
C PRO A 243 -7.68 18.04 -5.47
N THR A 244 -7.63 18.56 -4.25
CA THR A 244 -8.15 17.87 -3.06
C THR A 244 -8.75 18.84 -2.04
N THR A 245 -9.97 18.54 -1.61
CA THR A 245 -10.62 19.02 -0.37
C THR A 245 -10.54 17.93 0.72
N PRO A 246 -10.64 18.29 2.00
CA PRO A 246 -10.33 17.40 3.12
C PRO A 246 -11.37 16.27 3.33
N PRO A 247 -10.96 15.07 3.80
CA PRO A 247 -11.85 13.95 4.06
C PRO A 247 -12.63 14.12 5.38
N PRO A 248 -13.93 13.77 5.45
CA PRO A 248 -14.68 13.67 6.70
C PRO A 248 -14.36 12.35 7.41
N THR A 249 -14.19 12.42 8.74
CA THR A 249 -13.97 11.28 9.63
C THR A 249 -15.30 10.78 10.19
N THR A 250 -15.78 9.62 9.75
CA THR A 250 -16.88 8.90 10.42
C THR A 250 -16.50 7.44 10.60
N PRO A 251 -16.53 6.90 11.83
CA PRO A 251 -16.18 5.52 12.10
C PRO A 251 -17.24 4.55 11.55
N PRO A 252 -16.86 3.33 11.13
CA PRO A 252 -17.77 2.37 10.51
C PRO A 252 -18.77 1.78 11.52
N PRO A 253 -20.04 1.56 11.13
CA PRO A 253 -20.93 0.70 11.91
C PRO A 253 -20.51 -0.76 11.69
N THR A 254 -20.26 -1.49 12.78
CA THR A 254 -20.00 -2.94 12.76
C THR A 254 -21.09 -3.66 13.55
N THR A 255 -22.07 -4.22 12.85
CA THR A 255 -22.95 -5.25 13.41
C THR A 255 -22.44 -6.60 12.90
N PRO A 256 -22.06 -7.56 13.74
CA PRO A 256 -21.69 -8.91 13.29
C PRO A 256 -22.95 -9.73 12.92
N PRO A 257 -23.11 -10.24 11.68
CA PRO A 257 -24.18 -11.17 11.32
C PRO A 257 -23.64 -12.61 11.11
N PRO A 258 -24.51 -13.62 11.03
CA PRO A 258 -24.27 -14.98 11.53
C PRO A 258 -23.31 -15.85 10.70
N ALA A 259 -22.78 -16.87 11.37
CA ALA A 259 -21.86 -17.87 10.82
C ALA A 259 -22.46 -18.60 9.60
N GLY A 260 -21.75 -18.54 8.46
CA GLY A 260 -22.04 -19.34 7.26
C GLY A 260 -22.01 -18.58 5.93
N ALA A 261 -21.98 -17.24 5.95
CA ALA A 261 -21.92 -16.40 4.74
C ALA A 261 -20.57 -15.68 4.60
N CYS A 262 -20.22 -15.25 3.39
CA CYS A 262 -19.09 -14.33 3.19
C CYS A 262 -19.41 -12.97 3.84
N THR A 263 -18.37 -12.22 4.20
CA THR A 263 -18.48 -10.84 4.69
C THR A 263 -17.76 -9.89 3.75
N ALA A 264 -18.18 -8.62 3.75
CA ALA A 264 -17.54 -7.57 2.98
C ALA A 264 -17.33 -6.33 3.85
N THR A 265 -16.12 -5.78 3.84
CA THR A 265 -15.79 -4.50 4.49
C THR A 265 -15.43 -3.48 3.44
N TYR A 266 -15.74 -2.21 3.69
CA TYR A 266 -15.54 -1.11 2.75
C TYR A 266 -14.70 -0.02 3.39
N ARG A 267 -13.79 0.56 2.61
CA ARG A 267 -13.11 1.79 2.99
C ARG A 267 -12.86 2.68 1.78
N VAL A 268 -12.81 3.98 2.02
CA VAL A 268 -12.29 4.96 1.06
C VAL A 268 -10.77 5.04 1.25
N THR A 269 -10.01 4.74 0.21
CA THR A 269 -8.54 4.76 0.23
C THR A 269 -7.96 6.07 -0.32
N GLY A 270 -8.75 6.84 -1.05
CA GLY A 270 -8.38 8.16 -1.57
C GLY A 270 -9.62 8.95 -1.95
N GLN A 271 -9.56 10.28 -1.86
CA GLN A 271 -10.70 11.15 -2.13
C GLN A 271 -10.27 12.50 -2.71
N TRP A 272 -10.98 13.01 -3.70
CA TRP A 272 -10.76 14.29 -4.38
C TRP A 272 -12.08 15.01 -4.70
N ALA A 273 -12.04 16.23 -5.25
CA ALA A 273 -13.25 16.97 -5.56
C ALA A 273 -14.12 16.22 -6.59
N GLY A 274 -15.30 15.76 -6.17
CA GLY A 274 -16.26 15.03 -7.02
C GLY A 274 -15.94 13.55 -7.25
N GLY A 275 -14.93 12.98 -6.59
CA GLY A 275 -14.61 11.55 -6.74
C GLY A 275 -13.74 10.94 -5.65
N PHE A 276 -13.74 9.61 -5.58
CA PHE A 276 -13.04 8.81 -4.56
C PHE A 276 -12.58 7.49 -5.14
N GLN A 277 -11.66 6.87 -4.40
CA GLN A 277 -11.30 5.48 -4.54
C GLN A 277 -11.85 4.69 -3.36
N GLY A 278 -12.64 3.65 -3.65
CA GLY A 278 -13.11 2.68 -2.67
C GLY A 278 -12.37 1.35 -2.80
N GLU A 279 -12.15 0.68 -1.67
CA GLU A 279 -11.69 -0.71 -1.62
C GLU A 279 -12.68 -1.53 -0.79
N VAL A 280 -13.01 -2.72 -1.29
CA VAL A 280 -13.85 -3.71 -0.63
C VAL A 280 -13.05 -4.98 -0.40
N GLN A 281 -12.97 -5.43 0.85
CA GLN A 281 -12.40 -6.72 1.20
C GLN A 281 -13.52 -7.73 1.40
N VAL A 282 -13.49 -8.81 0.63
CA VAL A 282 -14.40 -9.95 0.76
C VAL A 282 -13.68 -11.03 1.55
N THR A 283 -14.30 -11.52 2.61
CA THR A 283 -13.76 -12.62 3.44
C THR A 283 -14.74 -13.78 3.44
N ASN A 284 -14.23 -14.96 3.14
CA ASN A 284 -15.03 -16.17 3.16
C ASN A 284 -15.23 -16.69 4.59
N GLY A 285 -16.38 -17.32 4.84
CA GLY A 285 -16.72 -17.96 6.10
C GLY A 285 -16.08 -19.34 6.27
N GLY A 286 -16.83 -20.28 6.85
CA GLY A 286 -16.31 -21.59 7.29
C GLY A 286 -16.15 -22.67 6.21
N SER A 287 -16.65 -22.44 4.99
CA SER A 287 -16.61 -23.43 3.89
C SER A 287 -16.03 -22.82 2.62
N PRO A 288 -15.23 -23.54 1.83
CA PRO A 288 -14.72 -23.02 0.55
C PRO A 288 -15.85 -22.56 -0.38
N ILE A 289 -15.62 -21.45 -1.07
CA ILE A 289 -16.55 -20.90 -2.07
C ILE A 289 -15.87 -20.82 -3.44
N SER A 290 -16.66 -20.85 -4.51
CA SER A 290 -16.20 -20.68 -5.89
C SER A 290 -16.53 -19.31 -6.48
N GLY A 291 -17.26 -18.47 -5.75
CA GLY A 291 -17.62 -17.13 -6.16
C GLY A 291 -18.31 -16.35 -5.05
N TRP A 292 -18.28 -15.03 -5.18
CA TRP A 292 -18.87 -14.08 -4.25
C TRP A 292 -19.57 -12.95 -5.00
N SER A 293 -20.60 -12.41 -4.37
CA SER A 293 -21.33 -11.23 -4.83
C SER A 293 -21.54 -10.28 -3.65
N VAL A 294 -21.09 -9.03 -3.81
CA VAL A 294 -21.23 -7.96 -2.83
C VAL A 294 -22.21 -6.94 -3.35
N THR A 295 -23.18 -6.57 -2.53
CA THR A 295 -24.21 -5.59 -2.90
C THR A 295 -24.27 -4.47 -1.86
N TRP A 296 -24.42 -3.25 -2.34
CA TRP A 296 -24.69 -2.08 -1.49
C TRP A 296 -25.54 -1.05 -2.21
N THR A 297 -26.00 -0.06 -1.45
CA THR A 297 -26.79 1.06 -1.96
C THR A 297 -26.17 2.37 -1.48
N TYR A 298 -25.95 3.30 -2.40
CA TYR A 298 -25.45 4.63 -2.09
C TYR A 298 -26.57 5.58 -1.66
N ALA A 299 -26.28 6.41 -0.67
CA ALA A 299 -27.23 7.38 -0.10
C ALA A 299 -27.02 8.80 -0.64
N ASP A 300 -25.78 9.16 -1.01
CA ASP A 300 -25.39 10.56 -1.21
C ASP A 300 -25.02 10.87 -2.68
N GLY A 301 -25.78 10.30 -3.63
CA GLY A 301 -25.57 10.54 -5.06
C GLY A 301 -24.26 9.96 -5.60
N GLN A 302 -23.65 9.02 -4.87
CA GLN A 302 -22.43 8.36 -5.30
C GLN A 302 -22.70 7.39 -6.46
N GLN A 303 -21.72 7.24 -7.35
CA GLN A 303 -21.74 6.37 -8.51
C GLN A 303 -20.39 5.68 -8.68
N VAL A 304 -20.37 4.41 -9.11
CA VAL A 304 -19.13 3.74 -9.50
C VAL A 304 -18.81 4.12 -10.95
N SER A 305 -17.61 4.63 -11.20
CA SER A 305 -17.13 5.06 -12.52
C SER A 305 -16.26 3.99 -13.19
N SER A 306 -15.42 3.29 -12.44
CA SER A 306 -14.61 2.16 -12.93
C SER A 306 -14.28 1.22 -11.77
N ALA A 307 -14.02 -0.05 -12.05
CA ALA A 307 -13.67 -1.05 -11.05
C ALA A 307 -12.56 -1.98 -11.55
N TRP A 308 -11.82 -2.57 -10.62
CA TRP A 308 -10.83 -3.62 -10.88
C TRP A 308 -11.02 -4.77 -9.89
N ASN A 309 -10.61 -5.98 -10.31
CA ASN A 309 -10.77 -7.22 -9.56
C ASN A 309 -12.24 -7.57 -9.22
N ALA A 310 -13.20 -6.92 -9.88
CA ALA A 310 -14.62 -7.23 -9.80
C ALA A 310 -15.31 -6.79 -11.10
N THR A 311 -16.38 -7.50 -11.47
CA THR A 311 -17.37 -7.00 -12.42
C THR A 311 -18.42 -6.24 -11.62
N VAL A 312 -18.70 -4.99 -11.99
CA VAL A 312 -19.63 -4.13 -11.24
C VAL A 312 -20.81 -3.74 -12.13
N ASP A 313 -22.01 -4.11 -11.68
CA ASP A 313 -23.28 -3.71 -12.26
C ASP A 313 -23.94 -2.62 -11.41
N THR A 314 -24.39 -1.55 -12.07
CA THR A 314 -25.03 -0.40 -11.41
C THR A 314 -26.46 -0.26 -11.91
N SER A 315 -27.42 -0.18 -10.98
CA SER A 315 -28.83 0.13 -11.25
C SER A 315 -29.31 1.22 -10.31
N GLY A 316 -29.39 2.46 -10.81
CA GLY A 316 -29.68 3.63 -9.99
C GLY A 316 -28.59 3.86 -8.95
N ASN A 317 -28.94 3.73 -7.67
CA ASN A 317 -27.98 3.82 -6.55
C ASN A 317 -27.58 2.45 -5.98
N ARG A 318 -28.06 1.34 -6.56
CA ARG A 318 -27.71 -0.02 -6.15
C ARG A 318 -26.54 -0.52 -6.98
N ILE A 319 -25.51 -1.01 -6.28
CA ILE A 319 -24.30 -1.57 -6.88
C ILE A 319 -24.21 -3.05 -6.54
N VAL A 320 -23.93 -3.88 -7.54
CA VAL A 320 -23.64 -5.31 -7.40
C VAL A 320 -22.26 -5.59 -7.97
N ALA A 321 -21.31 -5.96 -7.12
CA ALA A 321 -19.96 -6.35 -7.50
C ALA A 321 -19.80 -7.88 -7.40
N ARG A 322 -19.29 -8.51 -8.45
CA ARG A 322 -19.05 -9.95 -8.53
C ARG A 322 -17.58 -10.24 -8.77
N ASN A 323 -17.13 -11.40 -8.31
CA ASN A 323 -15.75 -11.84 -8.53
C ASN A 323 -15.41 -11.94 -10.02
N VAL A 324 -14.12 -11.77 -10.34
CA VAL A 324 -13.56 -12.16 -11.62
C VAL A 324 -12.93 -13.55 -11.49
N GLY A 325 -12.55 -14.17 -12.62
CA GLY A 325 -12.19 -15.59 -12.67
C GLY A 325 -11.14 -16.03 -11.63
N TYR A 326 -10.09 -15.23 -11.42
CA TYR A 326 -8.98 -15.62 -10.55
C TYR A 326 -9.24 -15.43 -9.05
N ASN A 327 -10.22 -14.61 -8.65
CA ASN A 327 -10.46 -14.26 -7.24
C ASN A 327 -11.82 -14.72 -6.70
N GLY A 328 -12.52 -15.58 -7.42
CA GLY A 328 -13.77 -16.18 -6.95
C GLY A 328 -13.59 -17.32 -5.97
N SER A 329 -12.53 -18.13 -6.15
CA SER A 329 -12.27 -19.28 -5.27
C SER A 329 -11.55 -18.85 -4.00
N LEU A 330 -12.22 -19.00 -2.85
CA LEU A 330 -11.67 -18.69 -1.54
C LEU A 330 -11.82 -19.90 -0.63
N GLY A 331 -10.72 -20.31 0.01
CA GLY A 331 -10.77 -21.28 1.10
C GLY A 331 -11.49 -20.74 2.34
N ALA A 332 -11.77 -21.59 3.32
CA ALA A 332 -12.38 -21.13 4.58
C ALA A 332 -11.50 -20.06 5.25
N GLY A 333 -12.09 -18.91 5.61
CA GLY A 333 -11.39 -17.77 6.20
C GLY A 333 -10.49 -16.96 5.26
N ALA A 334 -10.36 -17.34 3.98
CA ALA A 334 -9.55 -16.60 3.03
C ALA A 334 -10.24 -15.30 2.58
N SER A 335 -9.44 -14.29 2.24
CA SER A 335 -9.94 -12.99 1.77
C SER A 335 -9.41 -12.64 0.38
N THR A 336 -10.18 -11.82 -0.34
CA THR A 336 -9.73 -11.10 -1.53
C THR A 336 -10.15 -9.64 -1.43
N THR A 337 -9.56 -8.78 -2.24
CA THR A 337 -9.97 -7.38 -2.35
C THR A 337 -10.28 -7.01 -3.80
N PHE A 338 -11.24 -6.11 -3.95
CA PHE A 338 -11.47 -5.37 -5.19
C PHE A 338 -11.55 -3.89 -4.88
N GLY A 339 -11.31 -3.07 -5.89
CA GLY A 339 -11.37 -1.62 -5.75
C GLY A 339 -12.09 -0.98 -6.91
N PHE A 340 -12.44 0.28 -6.74
CA PHE A 340 -13.17 1.05 -7.74
C PHE A 340 -12.92 2.55 -7.57
N LEU A 341 -13.04 3.29 -8.67
CA LEU A 341 -13.19 4.74 -8.65
C LEU A 341 -14.68 5.07 -8.65
N GLY A 342 -15.10 5.98 -7.79
CA GLY A 342 -16.45 6.50 -7.75
C GLY A 342 -16.48 8.02 -7.88
N SER A 343 -17.63 8.54 -8.28
CA SER A 343 -17.97 9.96 -8.24
C SER A 343 -19.08 10.20 -7.23
N TRP A 344 -19.24 11.42 -6.73
CA TRP A 344 -20.45 11.82 -5.99
C TRP A 344 -20.80 13.27 -6.31
N ASN A 345 -22.08 13.59 -6.16
CA ASN A 345 -22.61 14.96 -6.32
C ASN A 345 -23.37 15.45 -5.08
N GLY A 346 -23.40 14.67 -3.99
CA GLY A 346 -23.93 15.06 -2.69
C GLY A 346 -22.95 15.87 -1.83
N SER A 347 -23.41 16.31 -0.65
CA SER A 347 -22.59 17.04 0.33
C SER A 347 -21.66 16.17 1.16
N SER A 348 -21.84 14.85 1.12
CA SER A 348 -21.03 13.85 1.84
C SER A 348 -20.79 12.60 0.99
N ASN A 349 -19.75 11.85 1.32
CA ASN A 349 -19.46 10.53 0.75
C ASN A 349 -19.62 9.46 1.84
N THR A 350 -20.85 9.22 2.28
CA THR A 350 -21.11 8.29 3.40
C THR A 350 -20.83 6.85 2.97
N ALA A 351 -20.07 6.11 3.77
CA ALA A 351 -19.79 4.70 3.51
C ALA A 351 -21.09 3.87 3.55
N PRO A 352 -21.36 3.04 2.53
CA PRO A 352 -22.58 2.24 2.48
C PRO A 352 -22.45 0.99 3.36
N MET A 353 -23.59 0.40 3.73
CA MET A 353 -23.63 -0.94 4.32
C MET A 353 -23.57 -2.00 3.22
N LEU A 354 -22.72 -3.01 3.38
CA LEU A 354 -22.49 -4.05 2.38
C LEU A 354 -23.16 -5.35 2.81
N THR A 355 -23.71 -6.05 1.82
CA THR A 355 -24.18 -7.45 1.96
C THR A 355 -23.32 -8.32 1.06
N CYS A 356 -22.83 -9.45 1.55
CA CYS A 356 -22.09 -10.42 0.76
C CYS A 356 -22.86 -11.75 0.69
N THR A 357 -22.86 -12.36 -0.49
CA THR A 357 -23.48 -13.67 -0.75
C THR A 357 -22.51 -14.59 -1.49
N THR A 358 -22.59 -15.89 -1.19
CA THR A 358 -21.79 -16.94 -1.81
C THR A 358 -22.54 -17.53 -3.00
N GLY A 359 -21.86 -17.75 -4.12
CA GLY A 359 -22.50 -18.16 -5.37
C GLY A 359 -22.77 -16.95 -6.26
N GLY A 360 -22.02 -16.87 -7.36
CA GLY A 360 -22.09 -15.78 -8.34
C GLY A 360 -23.42 -15.71 -9.07
#